data_AF-A0AAV4D1C0-F1
#
_entry.id   AF-A0AAV4D1C0-F1
#
_cell.length_a   1.000
_cell.length_b   1.000
_cell.length_c   1.000
_cell.angle_alpha   90.00
_cell.angle_beta   90.00
_cell.angle_gamma   90.00
#
_symmetry.space_group_name_H-M   'P 1'
#
loop_
_entity.id
_entity.type
_entity.pdbx_description
1 polymer ?
#
loop_
_entity_poly.entity_id
_entity_poly.type
_entity_poly.pdbx_seq_one_letter_code
_entity_poly.pdbx_strand_id
1 'polypeptide(L)'
;MFCGIALIKYRKKCTKKKKNKERRENFVSNDFLELLLFGTTSLETQSFLLQELTDKGLKKLGYSIENSYSDIQKLVICELQRATQNMTAHLSDLHGMSQWYDKFGVLGLHPDAVFSAVQSAAEFAVSAHEIQQVIDTSIKNFKAFFRWLYIAILRLSNEQPPAEISKMTQHDIKFVADFLKDSFTNLLGEDDDEFMEASSEEESDSTGSSGGFRLEKVGQYLKDVDLVQPPDYKKNPWIQFLDSSTTLKGSKVLHTRSMQGKSMKQRKSMLVESYVATEKPIAKTIGASMRSVTSFQLLNFQSNQQKSPKVCQFIDEKTEMLWTAFVEQSVSVEFLYLMRYPVKDTNALEVVRIRVGMIGELNPEDQSIDR
;
A
#
# COMPACT_ATOMS: atom_id res chain seq x y z
N MET A 1 17.64 -4.33 0.62
CA MET A 1 18.42 -3.11 0.96
C MET A 1 19.94 -3.38 1.08
N PHE A 2 20.36 -4.51 1.69
CA PHE A 2 21.78 -4.77 1.98
C PHE A 2 22.69 -5.15 0.79
N CYS A 3 22.22 -5.93 -0.22
CA CYS A 3 23.01 -6.19 -1.45
C CYS A 3 23.38 -4.91 -2.18
N GLY A 4 22.37 -4.04 -2.31
CA GLY A 4 22.54 -2.70 -2.85
C GLY A 4 23.53 -1.90 -2.04
N ILE A 5 23.48 -1.93 -0.70
CA ILE A 5 24.46 -1.20 0.11
C ILE A 5 25.89 -1.72 -0.09
N ALA A 6 26.12 -3.03 -0.23
CA ALA A 6 27.46 -3.59 -0.46
C ALA A 6 28.01 -3.23 -1.85
N LEU A 7 27.19 -3.36 -2.91
CA LEU A 7 27.58 -3.02 -4.29
C LEU A 7 27.59 -1.50 -4.54
N ILE A 8 26.74 -0.73 -3.86
CA ILE A 8 26.79 0.74 -3.82
C ILE A 8 28.01 1.20 -3.02
N LYS A 9 28.41 0.50 -1.96
CA LYS A 9 29.69 0.76 -1.26
C LYS A 9 30.87 0.50 -2.18
N TYR A 10 30.87 -0.62 -2.92
CA TYR A 10 31.88 -0.90 -3.95
C TYR A 10 31.91 0.20 -5.01
N ARG A 11 30.75 0.57 -5.57
CA ARG A 11 30.61 1.67 -6.53
C ARG A 11 31.12 2.99 -5.94
N LYS A 12 30.68 3.39 -4.74
CA LYS A 12 31.12 4.63 -4.07
C LYS A 12 32.62 4.65 -3.81
N LYS A 13 33.25 3.48 -3.63
CA LYS A 13 34.70 3.34 -3.46
C LYS A 13 35.45 3.44 -4.80
N CYS A 14 34.94 2.81 -5.86
CA CYS A 14 35.44 2.96 -7.23
C CYS A 14 35.29 4.39 -7.75
N THR A 15 34.15 5.05 -7.50
CA THR A 15 33.92 6.46 -7.89
C THR A 15 34.73 7.44 -7.06
N LYS A 16 35.00 7.18 -5.76
CA LYS A 16 35.91 8.02 -4.95
C LYS A 16 37.38 7.92 -5.37
N LYS A 17 37.85 6.76 -5.84
CA LYS A 17 39.24 6.57 -6.29
C LYS A 17 39.51 7.09 -7.71
N LYS A 18 38.49 7.31 -8.55
CA LYS A 18 38.60 7.78 -9.94
C LYS A 18 38.11 9.22 -10.15
N LYS A 19 38.53 10.17 -9.32
CA LYS A 19 38.39 11.61 -9.64
C LYS A 19 39.37 12.11 -10.72
N ASN A 20 40.23 11.24 -11.28
CA ASN A 20 41.29 11.61 -12.24
C ASN A 20 41.30 10.84 -13.58
N LYS A 21 40.24 10.12 -13.97
CA LYS A 21 40.12 9.62 -15.35
C LYS A 21 38.67 9.40 -15.76
N GLU A 22 38.35 9.83 -16.96
CA GLU A 22 37.02 10.09 -17.54
C GLU A 22 35.93 9.02 -17.33
N ARG A 23 34.69 9.52 -17.32
CA ARG A 23 33.38 8.83 -17.36
C ARG A 23 33.42 7.46 -18.05
N ARG A 24 33.11 6.36 -17.34
CA ARG A 24 32.35 5.19 -17.84
C ARG A 24 31.74 4.40 -16.67
N GLU A 25 30.42 4.30 -16.64
CA GLU A 25 29.64 3.59 -15.60
C GLU A 25 29.65 2.04 -15.77
N ASN A 26 30.35 1.55 -16.80
CA ASN A 26 30.23 0.18 -17.33
C ASN A 26 31.18 -0.86 -16.71
N PHE A 27 32.06 -0.48 -15.77
CA PHE A 27 33.13 -1.36 -15.31
C PHE A 27 32.66 -2.51 -14.42
N VAL A 28 31.67 -2.31 -13.54
CA VAL A 28 31.31 -3.34 -12.55
C VAL A 28 30.62 -4.54 -13.21
N SER A 29 29.66 -4.30 -14.12
CA SER A 29 28.99 -5.39 -14.85
C SER A 29 29.97 -6.18 -15.70
N ASN A 30 30.83 -5.46 -16.44
CA ASN A 30 31.81 -6.08 -17.32
C ASN A 30 32.84 -6.89 -16.53
N ASP A 31 33.31 -6.41 -15.38
CA ASP A 31 34.25 -7.14 -14.52
C ASP A 31 33.63 -8.44 -13.95
N PHE A 32 32.34 -8.42 -13.60
CA PHE A 32 31.63 -9.63 -13.14
C PHE A 32 31.29 -10.58 -14.29
N LEU A 33 31.00 -10.06 -15.49
CA LEU A 33 30.80 -10.88 -16.70
C LEU A 33 32.13 -11.50 -17.17
N GLU A 34 33.24 -10.77 -17.09
CA GLU A 34 34.57 -11.28 -17.37
C GLU A 34 34.94 -12.39 -16.39
N LEU A 35 34.63 -12.19 -15.10
CA LEU A 35 34.79 -13.23 -14.08
C LEU A 35 33.92 -14.46 -14.36
N LEU A 36 32.70 -14.26 -14.89
CA LEU A 36 31.79 -15.35 -15.24
C LEU A 36 32.29 -16.15 -16.46
N LEU A 37 32.80 -15.47 -17.49
CA LEU A 37 33.17 -16.06 -18.77
C LEU A 37 34.59 -16.62 -18.78
N PHE A 38 35.55 -15.88 -18.23
CA PHE A 38 36.98 -16.19 -18.33
C PHE A 38 37.60 -16.61 -16.99
N GLY A 39 36.88 -16.42 -15.88
CA GLY A 39 37.41 -16.70 -14.54
C GLY A 39 38.47 -15.69 -14.07
N THR A 40 38.74 -14.66 -14.88
CA THR A 40 39.64 -13.54 -14.58
C THR A 40 38.83 -12.29 -14.30
N THR A 41 39.37 -11.39 -13.49
CA THR A 41 38.73 -10.10 -13.19
C THR A 41 39.81 -9.05 -12.94
N SER A 42 39.41 -7.78 -12.89
CA SER A 42 40.33 -6.68 -12.61
C SER A 42 40.96 -6.82 -11.20
N LEU A 43 42.18 -6.32 -11.03
CA LEU A 43 42.87 -6.28 -9.73
C LEU A 43 42.03 -5.53 -8.66
N GLU A 44 41.25 -4.53 -9.07
CA GLU A 44 40.33 -3.78 -8.20
C GLU A 44 39.20 -4.68 -7.69
N THR A 45 38.55 -5.41 -8.59
CA THR A 45 37.45 -6.33 -8.26
C THR A 45 37.96 -7.53 -7.44
N GLN A 46 39.14 -8.08 -7.78
CA GLN A 46 39.77 -9.16 -7.02
C GLN A 46 40.11 -8.72 -5.58
N SER A 47 40.72 -7.54 -5.40
CA SER A 47 41.02 -6.99 -4.07
C SER A 47 39.74 -6.78 -3.25
N PHE A 48 38.67 -6.25 -3.86
CA PHE A 48 37.39 -6.08 -3.19
C PHE A 48 36.77 -7.40 -2.74
N LEU A 49 36.72 -8.39 -3.64
CA LEU A 49 36.14 -9.71 -3.35
C LEU A 49 36.88 -10.41 -2.21
N LEU A 50 38.21 -10.36 -2.20
CA LEU A 50 39.05 -11.05 -1.23
C LEU A 50 39.19 -10.31 0.11
N GLN A 51 39.32 -8.98 0.10
CA GLN A 51 39.66 -8.20 1.30
C GLN A 51 38.47 -7.50 1.96
N GLU A 52 37.44 -7.12 1.20
CA GLU A 52 36.32 -6.33 1.72
C GLU A 52 35.05 -7.15 1.86
N LEU A 53 34.66 -7.88 0.82
CA LEU A 53 33.48 -8.71 0.87
C LEU A 53 33.74 -9.93 1.74
N THR A 54 34.85 -10.63 1.51
CA THR A 54 35.25 -11.87 2.22
C THR A 54 34.19 -12.98 2.13
N ASP A 55 34.55 -14.20 2.51
CA ASP A 55 33.59 -15.31 2.59
C ASP A 55 32.49 -15.05 3.65
N LYS A 56 32.88 -14.51 4.81
CA LYS A 56 32.01 -14.19 5.94
C LYS A 56 31.05 -13.06 5.59
N GLY A 57 31.54 -12.00 4.95
CA GLY A 57 30.69 -10.88 4.53
C GLY A 57 29.74 -11.28 3.40
N LEU A 58 30.17 -12.13 2.45
CA LEU A 58 29.28 -12.69 1.43
C LEU A 58 28.14 -13.52 2.05
N LYS A 59 28.46 -14.43 2.98
CA LYS A 59 27.45 -15.26 3.68
C LYS A 59 26.46 -14.41 4.48
N LYS A 60 26.96 -13.42 5.23
CA LYS A 60 26.10 -12.49 6.00
C LYS A 60 25.19 -11.66 5.09
N LEU A 61 25.71 -11.23 3.95
CA LEU A 61 24.96 -10.48 2.95
C LEU A 61 23.85 -11.34 2.33
N GLY A 62 24.18 -12.56 1.90
CA GLY A 62 23.23 -13.52 1.33
C GLY A 62 22.09 -13.82 2.31
N TYR A 63 22.42 -14.14 3.56
CA TYR A 63 21.42 -14.41 4.61
C TYR A 63 20.50 -13.21 4.86
N SER A 64 21.05 -11.99 4.92
CA SER A 64 20.26 -10.77 5.12
C SER A 64 19.27 -10.52 3.98
N ILE A 65 19.67 -10.77 2.73
CA ILE A 65 18.81 -10.59 1.55
C ILE A 65 17.73 -11.67 1.53
N GLU A 66 18.10 -12.92 1.77
CA GLU A 66 17.15 -14.05 1.82
C GLU A 66 16.07 -13.84 2.87
N ASN A 67 16.44 -13.40 4.07
CA ASN A 67 15.47 -13.06 5.11
C ASN A 67 14.56 -11.90 4.67
N SER A 68 15.12 -10.83 4.10
CA SER A 68 14.33 -9.69 3.63
C SER A 68 13.28 -10.12 2.59
N TYR A 69 13.67 -10.95 1.62
CA TYR A 69 12.74 -11.45 0.60
C TYR A 69 11.71 -12.42 1.19
N SER A 70 12.12 -13.28 2.13
CA SER A 70 11.20 -14.20 2.82
C SER A 70 10.15 -13.44 3.63
N ASP A 71 10.52 -12.35 4.29
CA ASP A 71 9.60 -11.51 5.06
C ASP A 71 8.63 -10.76 4.14
N ILE A 72 9.13 -10.19 3.04
CA ILE A 72 8.27 -9.54 2.02
C ILE A 72 7.31 -10.57 1.40
N GLN A 73 7.80 -11.76 1.06
CA GLN A 73 6.98 -12.84 0.51
C GLN A 73 5.86 -13.24 1.48
N LYS A 74 6.16 -13.42 2.76
CA LYS A 74 5.14 -13.71 3.79
C LYS A 74 4.07 -12.62 3.85
N LEU A 75 4.47 -11.34 3.81
CA LEU A 75 3.51 -10.23 3.79
C LEU A 75 2.61 -10.26 2.54
N VAL A 76 3.19 -10.54 1.37
CA VAL A 76 2.43 -10.63 0.12
C VAL A 76 1.43 -11.79 0.16
N ILE A 77 1.86 -12.99 0.56
CA ILE A 77 1.01 -14.19 0.54
C ILE A 77 -0.02 -14.17 1.67
N CYS A 78 0.41 -13.98 2.92
CA CYS A 78 -0.46 -14.12 4.08
C CYS A 78 -1.42 -12.94 4.25
N GLU A 79 -0.95 -11.72 3.98
CA GLU A 79 -1.72 -10.52 4.25
C GLU A 79 -2.33 -9.93 2.98
N LEU A 80 -1.50 -9.61 1.99
CA LEU A 80 -1.98 -8.89 0.80
C LEU A 80 -2.93 -9.74 -0.04
N GLN A 81 -2.53 -10.95 -0.43
CA GLN A 81 -3.37 -11.83 -1.27
C GLN A 81 -4.69 -12.15 -0.57
N ARG A 82 -4.65 -12.52 0.71
CA ARG A 82 -5.85 -12.75 1.53
C ARG A 82 -6.77 -11.53 1.57
N ALA A 83 -6.21 -10.34 1.80
CA ALA A 83 -7.00 -9.10 1.80
C ALA A 83 -7.63 -8.84 0.42
N THR A 84 -6.88 -9.01 -0.68
CA THR A 84 -7.42 -8.81 -2.04
C THR A 84 -8.52 -9.80 -2.41
N GLN A 85 -8.42 -11.05 -1.96
CA GLN A 85 -9.47 -12.06 -2.14
C GLN A 85 -10.74 -11.68 -1.36
N ASN A 86 -10.61 -11.29 -0.10
CA ASN A 86 -11.74 -10.87 0.73
C ASN A 86 -12.41 -9.61 0.16
N MET A 87 -11.63 -8.61 -0.26
CA MET A 87 -12.17 -7.41 -0.91
C MET A 87 -12.95 -7.77 -2.18
N THR A 88 -12.39 -8.63 -3.03
CA THR A 88 -13.06 -9.07 -4.26
C THR A 88 -14.34 -9.85 -3.96
N ALA A 89 -14.33 -10.72 -2.94
CA ALA A 89 -15.50 -11.49 -2.52
C ALA A 89 -16.62 -10.57 -2.02
N HIS A 90 -16.33 -9.68 -1.07
CA HIS A 90 -17.34 -8.76 -0.52
C HIS A 90 -17.87 -7.77 -1.57
N LEU A 91 -17.03 -7.28 -2.48
CA LEU A 91 -17.50 -6.45 -3.59
C LEU A 91 -18.36 -7.24 -4.58
N SER A 92 -18.07 -8.53 -4.75
CA SER A 92 -18.90 -9.43 -5.59
C SER A 92 -20.27 -9.68 -4.96
N ASP A 93 -20.33 -9.87 -3.63
CA ASP A 93 -21.59 -9.96 -2.89
C ASP A 93 -22.39 -8.65 -3.02
N LEU A 94 -21.71 -7.49 -2.86
CA LEU A 94 -22.31 -6.18 -3.04
C LEU A 94 -22.80 -5.97 -4.47
N HIS A 95 -22.08 -6.50 -5.46
CA HIS A 95 -22.52 -6.48 -6.85
C HIS A 95 -23.76 -7.37 -7.07
N GLY A 96 -23.86 -8.49 -6.37
CA GLY A 96 -25.08 -9.31 -6.34
C GLY A 96 -26.26 -8.54 -5.76
N MET A 97 -26.05 -7.82 -4.65
CA MET A 97 -27.08 -6.97 -4.04
C MET A 97 -27.51 -5.83 -4.97
N SER A 98 -26.57 -5.19 -5.68
CA SER A 98 -26.90 -4.08 -6.58
C SER A 98 -27.79 -4.50 -7.75
N GLN A 99 -27.78 -5.77 -8.16
CA GLN A 99 -28.71 -6.29 -9.17
C GLN A 99 -30.18 -6.25 -8.71
N TRP A 100 -30.43 -6.25 -7.40
CA TRP A 100 -31.78 -6.18 -6.84
C TRP A 100 -32.21 -4.73 -6.67
N TYR A 101 -32.49 -4.09 -7.81
CA TYR A 101 -32.77 -2.65 -7.88
C TYR A 101 -33.90 -2.21 -6.94
N ASP A 102 -34.97 -2.98 -6.84
CA ASP A 102 -36.13 -2.64 -5.99
C ASP A 102 -35.77 -2.47 -4.51
N LYS A 103 -34.76 -3.21 -4.02
CA LYS A 103 -34.32 -3.15 -2.62
C LYS A 103 -33.16 -2.19 -2.40
N PHE A 104 -32.17 -2.22 -3.28
CA PHE A 104 -30.90 -1.52 -3.05
C PHE A 104 -30.66 -0.35 -4.00
N GLY A 105 -31.32 -0.32 -5.16
CA GLY A 105 -31.27 0.80 -6.09
C GLY A 105 -31.83 2.09 -5.47
N VAL A 106 -32.90 1.98 -4.67
CA VAL A 106 -33.48 3.10 -3.90
C VAL A 106 -32.53 3.67 -2.84
N LEU A 107 -31.52 2.89 -2.41
CA LEU A 107 -30.47 3.35 -1.49
C LEU A 107 -29.29 4.01 -2.23
N GLY A 108 -29.34 4.11 -3.56
CA GLY A 108 -28.26 4.67 -4.38
C GLY A 108 -27.16 3.68 -4.74
N LEU A 109 -27.38 2.37 -4.57
CA LEU A 109 -26.42 1.34 -4.96
C LEU A 109 -26.52 1.04 -6.46
N HIS A 110 -25.57 1.54 -7.24
CA HIS A 110 -25.58 1.40 -8.70
C HIS A 110 -24.77 0.18 -9.19
N PRO A 111 -25.36 -0.72 -10.01
CA PRO A 111 -24.67 -1.91 -10.53
C PRO A 111 -23.34 -1.64 -11.22
N ASP A 112 -23.29 -0.65 -12.12
CA ASP A 112 -22.09 -0.37 -12.91
C ASP A 112 -20.93 0.19 -12.06
N ALA A 113 -21.24 0.99 -11.03
CA ALA A 113 -20.25 1.51 -10.10
C ALA A 113 -19.64 0.38 -9.25
N VAL A 114 -20.50 -0.48 -8.70
CA VAL A 114 -20.05 -1.64 -7.92
C VAL A 114 -19.26 -2.61 -8.80
N PHE A 115 -19.70 -2.86 -10.03
CA PHE A 115 -18.98 -3.70 -10.99
C PHE A 115 -17.59 -3.14 -11.31
N SER A 116 -17.47 -1.83 -11.49
CA SER A 116 -16.18 -1.17 -11.69
C SER A 116 -15.27 -1.34 -10.47
N ALA A 117 -15.81 -1.27 -9.25
CA ALA A 117 -15.06 -1.56 -8.03
C ALA A 117 -14.61 -3.04 -7.95
N VAL A 118 -15.46 -4.00 -8.33
CA VAL A 118 -15.10 -5.42 -8.44
C VAL A 118 -13.94 -5.63 -9.42
N GLN A 119 -14.00 -4.98 -10.60
CA GLN A 119 -12.95 -5.04 -11.60
C GLN A 119 -11.63 -4.48 -11.06
N SER A 120 -11.64 -3.29 -10.47
CA SER A 120 -10.45 -2.69 -9.84
C SER A 120 -9.87 -3.55 -8.70
N ALA A 121 -10.72 -4.21 -7.91
CA ALA A 121 -10.27 -5.10 -6.84
C ALA A 121 -9.59 -6.35 -7.38
N ALA A 122 -10.14 -6.92 -8.46
CA ALA A 122 -9.53 -8.07 -9.12
C ALA A 122 -8.23 -7.72 -9.85
N GLU A 123 -8.15 -6.56 -10.52
CA GLU A 123 -6.90 -6.06 -11.12
C GLU A 123 -5.81 -5.84 -10.05
N PHE A 124 -6.20 -5.36 -8.86
CA PHE A 124 -5.32 -5.26 -7.71
C PHE A 124 -4.89 -6.65 -7.18
N ALA A 125 -5.81 -7.62 -7.12
CA ALA A 125 -5.49 -9.01 -6.75
C ALA A 125 -4.48 -9.65 -7.72
N VAL A 126 -4.61 -9.41 -9.03
CA VAL A 126 -3.63 -9.86 -10.02
C VAL A 126 -2.26 -9.25 -9.74
N SER A 127 -2.18 -7.97 -9.35
CA SER A 127 -0.91 -7.32 -9.00
C SER A 127 -0.21 -7.96 -7.80
N ALA A 128 -0.98 -8.47 -6.83
CA ALA A 128 -0.43 -9.19 -5.68
C ALA A 128 0.17 -10.55 -6.07
N HIS A 129 -0.35 -11.20 -7.12
CA HIS A 129 0.24 -12.42 -7.68
C HIS A 129 1.44 -12.12 -8.59
N GLU A 130 1.37 -11.01 -9.32
CA GLU A 130 2.45 -10.51 -10.18
C GLU A 130 3.72 -10.23 -9.36
N ILE A 131 3.60 -9.46 -8.27
CA ILE A 131 4.74 -9.18 -7.37
C ILE A 131 5.26 -10.46 -6.70
N GLN A 132 4.39 -11.42 -6.37
CA GLN A 132 4.79 -12.72 -5.83
C GLN A 132 5.70 -13.47 -6.81
N GLN A 133 5.31 -13.54 -8.09
CA GLN A 133 6.11 -14.18 -9.13
C GLN A 133 7.47 -13.47 -9.34
N VAL A 134 7.48 -12.14 -9.27
CA VAL A 134 8.72 -11.36 -9.36
C VAL A 134 9.63 -11.63 -8.16
N ILE A 135 9.08 -11.75 -6.96
CA ILE A 135 9.81 -12.13 -5.74
C ILE A 135 10.43 -13.52 -5.92
N ASP A 136 9.64 -14.52 -6.35
CA ASP A 136 10.13 -15.89 -6.53
C ASP A 136 11.25 -15.99 -7.56
N THR A 137 11.11 -15.27 -8.67
CA THR A 137 12.15 -15.19 -9.71
C THR A 137 13.40 -14.49 -9.18
N SER A 138 13.23 -13.40 -8.44
CA SER A 138 14.34 -12.66 -7.84
C SER A 138 15.11 -13.53 -6.85
N ILE A 139 14.43 -14.26 -5.96
CA ILE A 139 15.08 -15.17 -4.99
C ILE A 139 15.90 -16.25 -5.70
N LYS A 140 15.36 -16.86 -6.76
CA LYS A 140 16.09 -17.88 -7.55
C LYS A 140 17.35 -17.30 -8.18
N ASN A 141 17.24 -16.13 -8.81
CA ASN A 141 18.37 -15.43 -9.43
C ASN A 141 19.43 -15.04 -8.37
N PHE A 142 19.01 -14.54 -7.22
CA PHE A 142 19.91 -14.21 -6.11
C PHE A 142 20.65 -15.44 -5.58
N LYS A 143 19.95 -16.57 -5.35
CA LYS A 143 20.58 -17.80 -4.86
C LYS A 143 21.63 -18.33 -5.85
N ALA A 144 21.32 -18.31 -7.15
CA ALA A 144 22.27 -18.70 -8.19
C ALA A 144 23.50 -17.78 -8.20
N PHE A 145 23.29 -16.45 -8.16
CA PHE A 145 24.36 -15.45 -8.11
C PHE A 145 25.27 -15.62 -6.89
N PHE A 146 24.72 -15.72 -5.68
CA PHE A 146 25.52 -15.86 -4.45
C PHE A 146 26.28 -17.19 -4.41
N ARG A 147 25.68 -18.27 -4.90
CA ARG A 147 26.36 -19.57 -5.01
C ARG A 147 27.54 -19.48 -5.98
N TRP A 148 27.33 -18.92 -7.16
CA TRP A 148 28.39 -18.70 -8.14
C TRP A 148 29.51 -17.82 -7.59
N LEU A 149 29.15 -16.67 -7.01
CA LEU A 149 30.11 -15.72 -6.50
C LEU A 149 30.94 -16.31 -5.35
N TYR A 150 30.33 -17.14 -4.50
CA TYR A 150 31.06 -17.87 -3.46
C TYR A 150 32.12 -18.81 -4.04
N ILE A 151 31.77 -19.59 -5.08
CA ILE A 151 32.71 -20.47 -5.79
C ILE A 151 33.83 -19.64 -6.44
N ALA A 152 33.50 -18.51 -7.06
CA ALA A 152 34.46 -17.63 -7.70
C ALA A 152 35.47 -17.06 -6.68
N ILE A 153 35.02 -16.63 -5.51
CA ILE A 153 35.90 -16.15 -4.43
C ILE A 153 36.85 -17.26 -3.96
N LEU A 154 36.35 -18.47 -3.70
CA LEU A 154 37.21 -19.59 -3.27
C LEU A 154 38.29 -19.91 -4.30
N ARG A 155 37.93 -19.93 -5.59
CA ARG A 155 38.89 -20.14 -6.69
C ARG A 155 39.95 -19.04 -6.75
N LEU A 156 39.56 -17.77 -6.59
CA LEU A 156 40.49 -16.64 -6.54
C LEU A 156 41.41 -16.67 -5.31
N SER A 157 40.98 -17.29 -4.21
CA SER A 157 41.77 -17.51 -2.99
C SER A 157 42.72 -18.73 -3.08
N ASN A 158 42.74 -19.47 -4.19
CA ASN A 158 43.38 -20.79 -4.30
C ASN A 158 42.87 -21.82 -3.28
N GLU A 159 41.66 -21.64 -2.74
CA GLU A 159 41.00 -22.62 -1.89
C GLU A 159 40.14 -23.56 -2.76
N GLN A 160 40.23 -24.87 -2.51
CA GLN A 160 39.38 -25.80 -3.25
C GLN A 160 37.93 -25.69 -2.79
N PRO A 161 36.97 -25.39 -3.70
CA PRO A 161 35.57 -25.39 -3.33
C PRO A 161 35.11 -26.81 -2.97
N PRO A 162 34.29 -26.98 -1.92
CA PRO A 162 33.74 -28.29 -1.57
C PRO A 162 33.04 -28.95 -2.77
N ALA A 163 33.25 -30.27 -2.94
CA ALA A 163 32.73 -31.03 -4.09
C ALA A 163 31.19 -30.95 -4.24
N GLU A 164 30.47 -30.70 -3.15
CA GLU A 164 29.01 -30.50 -3.10
C GLU A 164 28.57 -29.16 -3.72
N ILE A 165 29.40 -28.12 -3.60
CA ILE A 165 29.09 -26.75 -4.06
C ILE A 165 29.55 -26.57 -5.52
N SER A 166 30.61 -27.25 -5.94
CA SER A 166 31.25 -27.17 -7.27
C SER A 166 30.36 -27.55 -8.45
N LYS A 167 29.23 -28.23 -8.24
CA LYS A 167 28.30 -28.62 -9.31
C LYS A 167 27.34 -27.47 -9.63
N MET A 168 27.79 -26.49 -10.41
CA MET A 168 26.89 -25.54 -11.09
C MET A 168 26.41 -26.14 -12.41
N THR A 169 25.10 -26.09 -12.66
CA THR A 169 24.52 -26.49 -13.94
C THR A 169 24.58 -25.34 -14.96
N GLN A 170 24.43 -25.64 -16.24
CA GLN A 170 24.28 -24.59 -17.28
C GLN A 170 23.09 -23.66 -17.02
N HIS A 171 22.04 -24.18 -16.37
CA HIS A 171 20.88 -23.41 -15.98
C HIS A 171 21.20 -22.39 -14.87
N ASP A 172 22.04 -22.78 -13.90
CA ASP A 172 22.50 -21.85 -12.87
C ASP A 172 23.36 -20.72 -13.47
N ILE A 173 24.21 -21.04 -14.44
CA ILE A 173 25.02 -20.04 -15.16
C ILE A 173 24.11 -19.06 -15.91
N LYS A 174 23.04 -19.55 -16.56
CA LYS A 174 22.05 -18.70 -17.21
C LYS A 174 21.38 -17.75 -16.19
N PHE A 175 20.99 -18.23 -15.01
CA PHE A 175 20.43 -17.35 -13.97
C PHE A 175 21.41 -16.29 -13.49
N VAL A 176 22.70 -16.61 -13.39
CA VAL A 176 23.73 -15.63 -13.05
C VAL A 176 23.85 -14.58 -14.14
N ALA A 177 23.88 -14.99 -15.41
CA ALA A 177 23.93 -14.07 -16.55
C ALA A 177 22.67 -13.18 -16.61
N ASP A 178 21.49 -13.76 -16.44
CA ASP A 178 20.21 -13.03 -16.38
C ASP A 178 20.22 -12.04 -15.20
N PHE A 179 20.74 -12.44 -14.03
CA PHE A 179 20.89 -11.55 -12.88
C PHE A 179 21.87 -10.40 -13.14
N LEU A 180 23.02 -10.67 -13.73
CA LEU A 180 24.02 -9.64 -14.07
C LEU A 180 23.47 -8.68 -15.11
N LYS A 181 22.79 -9.19 -16.14
CA LYS A 181 22.09 -8.37 -17.13
C LYS A 181 21.02 -7.52 -16.45
N ASP A 182 20.08 -8.12 -15.73
CA ASP A 182 18.99 -7.39 -15.09
C ASP A 182 19.47 -6.35 -14.05
N SER A 183 20.49 -6.68 -13.26
CA SER A 183 20.95 -5.82 -12.16
C SER A 183 21.84 -4.67 -12.63
N PHE A 184 22.46 -4.81 -13.81
CA PHE A 184 23.45 -3.85 -14.31
C PHE A 184 23.12 -3.24 -15.68
N THR A 185 22.17 -3.78 -16.46
CA THR A 185 21.69 -3.14 -17.70
C THR A 185 20.89 -1.88 -17.39
N ASN A 186 20.18 -1.78 -16.26
CA ASN A 186 19.50 -0.53 -15.85
C ASN A 186 20.42 0.55 -15.27
N LEU A 187 21.74 0.32 -15.33
CA LEU A 187 22.77 1.33 -15.13
C LEU A 187 23.26 1.91 -16.45
N LEU A 188 22.96 1.25 -17.56
CA LEU A 188 23.07 1.81 -18.88
C LEU A 188 21.75 2.59 -19.06
N GLY A 189 21.77 3.89 -18.76
CA GLY A 189 20.89 4.74 -19.54
C GLY A 189 21.23 4.44 -20.99
N GLU A 190 20.29 3.85 -21.72
CA GLU A 190 20.24 4.12 -23.14
C GLU A 190 20.00 5.63 -23.19
N ASP A 191 21.11 6.38 -23.28
CA ASP A 191 21.11 7.70 -23.85
C ASP A 191 20.56 7.49 -25.26
N ASP A 192 19.25 7.70 -25.41
CA ASP A 192 18.64 8.02 -26.70
C ASP A 192 19.22 9.38 -27.14
N ASP A 193 20.50 9.36 -27.52
CA ASP A 193 21.19 10.43 -28.23
C ASP A 193 20.66 10.47 -29.67
N GLU A 194 19.41 10.93 -29.85
CA GLU A 194 18.93 11.43 -31.14
C GLU A 194 17.60 12.20 -31.02
N PHE A 195 17.57 13.36 -30.34
CA PHE A 195 17.00 14.64 -30.87
C PHE A 195 16.83 15.74 -29.80
N MET A 196 17.43 16.90 -30.13
CA MET A 196 17.03 18.30 -29.84
C MET A 196 17.23 18.91 -28.44
N GLU A 197 18.22 19.81 -28.43
CA GLU A 197 18.35 21.00 -27.57
C GLU A 197 17.07 21.86 -27.57
N ALA A 198 16.72 22.40 -26.40
CA ALA A 198 16.80 23.84 -26.09
C ALA A 198 15.81 24.22 -24.97
N SER A 199 16.30 25.03 -24.02
CA SER A 199 15.57 25.87 -23.03
C SER A 199 14.74 25.11 -21.98
N SER A 200 14.74 25.44 -20.69
CA SER A 200 15.18 26.62 -19.95
C SER A 200 15.40 26.25 -18.47
N GLU A 201 16.25 27.03 -17.83
CA GLU A 201 16.60 27.00 -16.41
C GLU A 201 15.36 27.17 -15.52
N GLU A 202 15.02 26.16 -14.72
CA GLU A 202 14.36 26.37 -13.43
C GLU A 202 14.95 25.41 -12.39
N GLU A 203 15.62 26.00 -11.41
CA GLU A 203 16.07 25.35 -10.19
C GLU A 203 14.87 24.76 -9.44
N SER A 204 14.76 23.43 -9.45
CA SER A 204 13.96 22.71 -8.47
C SER A 204 14.81 21.65 -7.79
N ASP A 205 14.82 21.76 -6.47
CA ASP A 205 15.57 21.00 -5.50
C ASP A 205 15.12 19.53 -5.54
N SER A 206 15.73 18.75 -6.44
CA SER A 206 15.55 17.30 -6.50
C SER A 206 16.88 16.63 -6.20
N THR A 207 16.91 15.99 -5.04
CA THR A 207 18.01 15.17 -4.54
C THR A 207 18.55 14.25 -5.64
N GLY A 208 19.83 14.43 -5.96
CA GLY A 208 20.50 13.80 -7.09
C GLY A 208 20.12 12.34 -7.34
N SER A 209 19.63 12.09 -8.55
CA SER A 209 19.50 10.76 -9.14
C SER A 209 20.90 10.18 -9.39
N SER A 210 21.59 9.78 -8.32
CA SER A 210 22.77 8.94 -8.43
C SER A 210 22.27 7.54 -8.76
N GLY A 211 22.55 7.03 -9.96
CA GLY A 211 22.23 5.66 -10.38
C GLY A 211 22.57 4.64 -9.29
N GLY A 212 21.57 4.20 -8.55
CA GLY A 212 21.75 3.22 -7.47
C GLY A 212 21.75 1.81 -8.05
N PHE A 213 22.41 0.87 -7.40
CA PHE A 213 22.12 -0.55 -7.60
C PHE A 213 20.65 -0.78 -7.21
N ARG A 214 19.77 -0.90 -8.19
CA ARG A 214 18.33 -0.97 -7.95
C ARG A 214 17.95 -2.43 -7.71
N LEU A 215 17.38 -2.70 -6.53
CA LEU A 215 16.59 -3.90 -6.26
C LEU A 215 15.26 -3.80 -7.04
N GLU A 216 15.37 -3.63 -8.36
CA GLU A 216 14.46 -2.79 -9.14
C GLU A 216 13.12 -3.44 -9.40
N LYS A 217 13.13 -4.75 -9.68
CA LYS A 217 11.93 -5.44 -10.15
C LYS A 217 10.84 -5.54 -9.09
N VAL A 218 11.19 -5.75 -7.82
CA VAL A 218 10.20 -5.70 -6.72
C VAL A 218 9.92 -4.27 -6.28
N GLY A 219 10.96 -3.42 -6.22
CA GLY A 219 10.82 -2.05 -5.73
C GLY A 219 9.91 -1.17 -6.59
N GLN A 220 9.86 -1.36 -7.90
CA GLN A 220 8.99 -0.59 -8.81
C GLN A 220 7.50 -0.74 -8.48
N TYR A 221 7.05 -1.88 -7.96
CA TYR A 221 5.64 -2.08 -7.58
C TYR A 221 5.23 -1.19 -6.40
N LEU A 222 6.19 -0.79 -5.55
CA LEU A 222 5.94 0.00 -4.34
C LEU A 222 6.01 1.51 -4.58
N LYS A 223 6.48 1.93 -5.76
CA LYS A 223 6.58 3.34 -6.13
C LYS A 223 5.32 3.81 -6.84
N ASP A 224 5.02 5.09 -6.75
CA ASP A 224 3.88 5.71 -7.41
C ASP A 224 4.19 6.12 -8.85
N VAL A 225 4.75 5.20 -9.62
CA VAL A 225 5.15 5.41 -11.01
C VAL A 225 4.88 4.14 -11.77
N ASP A 226 4.69 4.24 -13.08
CA ASP A 226 4.52 3.07 -13.93
C ASP A 226 5.75 2.14 -13.82
N LEU A 227 5.52 0.85 -14.04
CA LEU A 227 6.56 -0.17 -14.00
C LEU A 227 7.56 0.11 -15.11
N VAL A 228 8.81 0.34 -14.73
CA VAL A 228 9.94 0.51 -15.67
C VAL A 228 10.25 -0.81 -16.37
N GLN A 229 10.10 -1.93 -15.66
CA GLN A 229 10.29 -3.28 -16.17
C GLN A 229 9.08 -4.15 -15.86
N PRO A 230 7.99 -3.99 -16.63
CA PRO A 230 6.85 -4.87 -16.46
C PRO A 230 7.21 -6.32 -16.81
N PRO A 231 6.49 -7.31 -16.26
CA PRO A 231 6.56 -8.69 -16.72
C PRO A 231 6.35 -8.78 -18.23
N ASP A 232 6.99 -9.75 -18.89
CA ASP A 232 6.86 -9.95 -20.33
C ASP A 232 5.47 -10.52 -20.67
N TYR A 233 4.51 -9.62 -20.82
CA TYR A 233 3.14 -9.95 -21.17
C TYR A 233 3.03 -10.55 -22.58
N LYS A 234 3.94 -10.16 -23.50
CA LYS A 234 3.89 -10.56 -24.92
C LYS A 234 4.17 -12.05 -25.10
N LYS A 235 4.97 -12.66 -24.22
CA LYS A 235 5.25 -14.10 -24.25
C LYS A 235 4.14 -14.97 -23.66
N ASN A 236 3.14 -14.40 -22.99
CA ASN A 236 2.09 -15.19 -22.34
C ASN A 236 1.05 -15.67 -23.37
N PRO A 237 0.88 -16.99 -23.59
CA PRO A 237 -0.07 -17.52 -24.57
C PRO A 237 -1.52 -17.11 -24.30
N TRP A 238 -1.90 -16.94 -23.03
CA TRP A 238 -3.23 -16.46 -22.65
C TRP A 238 -3.47 -15.02 -23.10
N ILE A 239 -2.45 -14.16 -22.96
CA ILE A 239 -2.52 -12.77 -23.38
C ILE A 239 -2.60 -12.67 -24.90
N GLN A 240 -1.79 -13.44 -25.63
CA GLN A 240 -1.85 -13.52 -27.09
C GLN A 240 -3.23 -13.99 -27.59
N PHE A 241 -3.79 -15.03 -26.95
CA PHE A 241 -5.13 -15.51 -27.25
C PHE A 241 -6.18 -14.43 -27.01
N LEU A 242 -6.14 -13.76 -25.85
CA LEU A 242 -7.08 -12.68 -25.55
C LEU A 242 -6.96 -11.53 -26.55
N ASP A 243 -5.73 -11.17 -26.95
CA ASP A 243 -5.46 -10.12 -27.92
C ASP A 243 -5.95 -10.45 -29.33
N SER A 244 -5.96 -11.73 -29.69
CA SER A 244 -6.51 -12.20 -30.97
C SER A 244 -8.04 -12.23 -31.01
N SER A 245 -8.69 -12.29 -29.85
CA SER A 245 -10.16 -12.38 -29.76
C SER A 245 -10.82 -11.00 -29.73
N THR A 246 -11.89 -10.82 -30.50
CA THR A 246 -12.70 -9.58 -30.50
C THR A 246 -13.77 -9.60 -29.41
N THR A 247 -14.35 -10.76 -29.13
CA THR A 247 -15.45 -10.93 -28.16
C THR A 247 -14.97 -10.94 -26.71
N LEU A 248 -13.81 -11.53 -26.40
CA LEU A 248 -13.33 -11.65 -25.02
C LEU A 248 -12.71 -10.34 -24.50
N LYS A 249 -12.20 -9.47 -25.38
CA LYS A 249 -11.68 -8.14 -25.00
C LYS A 249 -12.75 -7.26 -24.34
N GLY A 250 -14.00 -7.38 -24.77
CA GLY A 250 -15.15 -6.65 -24.22
C GLY A 250 -15.96 -7.45 -23.19
N SER A 251 -15.50 -8.64 -22.80
CA SER A 251 -16.23 -9.49 -21.86
C SER A 251 -16.24 -8.89 -20.47
N LYS A 252 -17.43 -8.70 -19.90
CA LYS A 252 -17.60 -8.29 -18.49
C LYS A 252 -17.20 -9.39 -17.49
N VAL A 253 -16.95 -10.61 -17.96
CA VAL A 253 -16.57 -11.75 -17.10
C VAL A 253 -15.07 -11.77 -16.83
N LEU A 254 -14.27 -11.31 -17.79
CA LEU A 254 -12.82 -11.28 -17.64
C LEU A 254 -12.40 -9.99 -16.97
N HIS A 255 -11.34 -10.07 -16.17
CA HIS A 255 -10.75 -8.88 -15.59
C HIS A 255 -10.19 -8.00 -16.70
N THR A 256 -10.59 -6.74 -16.68
CA THR A 256 -10.10 -5.76 -17.64
C THR A 256 -8.59 -5.63 -17.49
N ARG A 257 -7.85 -5.43 -18.59
CA ARG A 257 -6.39 -5.26 -18.56
C ARG A 257 -5.99 -3.79 -18.46
N SER A 258 -6.87 -2.97 -17.88
CA SER A 258 -6.77 -1.50 -17.93
C SER A 258 -5.58 -0.95 -17.13
N MET A 259 -5.11 -1.70 -16.13
CA MET A 259 -4.00 -1.31 -15.26
C MET A 259 -2.70 -2.10 -15.50
N GLN A 260 -2.55 -2.78 -16.64
CA GLN A 260 -1.27 -3.42 -17.00
C GLN A 260 -0.15 -2.39 -17.08
N GLY A 261 1.02 -2.72 -16.55
CA GLY A 261 2.17 -1.80 -16.50
C GLY A 261 2.12 -0.74 -15.40
N LYS A 262 0.99 -0.59 -14.69
CA LYS A 262 0.92 0.29 -13.49
C LYS A 262 1.49 -0.40 -12.27
N SER A 263 2.04 0.38 -11.33
CA SER A 263 2.49 -0.12 -10.05
C SER A 263 1.34 -0.57 -9.15
N MET A 264 1.68 -1.36 -8.14
CA MET A 264 0.71 -1.80 -7.14
C MET A 264 0.15 -0.61 -6.35
N LYS A 265 0.93 0.45 -6.12
CA LYS A 265 0.45 1.66 -5.44
C LYS A 265 -0.61 2.39 -6.26
N GLN A 266 -0.39 2.58 -7.56
CA GLN A 266 -1.37 3.19 -8.46
C GLN A 266 -2.65 2.35 -8.55
N ARG A 267 -2.52 1.01 -8.70
CA ARG A 267 -3.67 0.09 -8.72
C ARG A 267 -4.49 0.17 -7.43
N LYS A 268 -3.83 0.30 -6.27
CA LYS A 268 -4.51 0.54 -4.98
C LYS A 268 -5.30 1.86 -5.00
N SER A 269 -4.72 2.96 -5.48
CA SER A 269 -5.42 4.25 -5.55
C SER A 269 -6.67 4.16 -6.43
N MET A 270 -6.57 3.50 -7.58
CA MET A 270 -7.71 3.29 -8.49
C MET A 270 -8.82 2.41 -7.87
N LEU A 271 -8.44 1.38 -7.11
CA LEU A 271 -9.40 0.60 -6.31
C LEU A 271 -10.14 1.48 -5.29
N VAL A 272 -9.41 2.29 -4.54
CA VAL A 272 -10.01 3.21 -3.55
C VAL A 272 -10.95 4.20 -4.22
N GLU A 273 -10.55 4.79 -5.35
CA GLU A 273 -11.40 5.71 -6.12
C GLU A 273 -12.69 5.03 -6.60
N SER A 274 -12.58 3.81 -7.13
CA SER A 274 -13.73 3.02 -7.59
C SER A 274 -14.69 2.67 -6.45
N TYR A 275 -14.14 2.32 -5.28
CA TYR A 275 -14.92 2.06 -4.07
C TYR A 275 -15.62 3.32 -3.58
N VAL A 276 -14.92 4.45 -3.50
CA VAL A 276 -15.49 5.74 -3.07
C VAL A 276 -16.59 6.21 -4.02
N ALA A 277 -16.47 5.95 -5.32
CA ALA A 277 -17.51 6.21 -6.31
C ALA A 277 -18.78 5.37 -6.08
N THR A 278 -18.65 4.19 -5.45
CA THR A 278 -19.77 3.33 -5.05
C THR A 278 -20.39 3.80 -3.73
N GLU A 279 -19.59 4.23 -2.76
CA GLU A 279 -20.03 4.61 -1.42
C GLU A 279 -20.75 5.98 -1.37
N LYS A 280 -20.18 7.00 -2.04
CA LYS A 280 -20.69 8.38 -1.99
C LYS A 280 -22.17 8.52 -2.39
N PRO A 281 -22.66 7.88 -3.47
CA PRO A 281 -24.07 7.92 -3.83
C PRO A 281 -24.99 7.37 -2.74
N ILE A 282 -24.55 6.35 -1.99
CA ILE A 282 -25.35 5.73 -0.93
C ILE A 282 -25.58 6.73 0.20
N ALA A 283 -24.50 7.31 0.73
CA ALA A 283 -24.58 8.31 1.79
C ALA A 283 -25.40 9.53 1.36
N LYS A 284 -25.22 9.99 0.11
CA LYS A 284 -25.99 11.11 -0.44
C LYS A 284 -27.49 10.79 -0.56
N THR A 285 -27.83 9.58 -1.01
CA THR A 285 -29.23 9.15 -1.19
C THR A 285 -29.93 8.99 0.15
N ILE A 286 -29.28 8.34 1.12
CA ILE A 286 -29.81 8.21 2.48
C ILE A 286 -29.95 9.60 3.12
N GLY A 287 -28.94 10.47 3.01
CA GLY A 287 -28.99 11.83 3.54
C GLY A 287 -30.13 12.66 2.92
N ALA A 288 -30.35 12.55 1.61
CA ALA A 288 -31.45 13.23 0.93
C ALA A 288 -32.84 12.67 1.30
N SER A 289 -32.91 11.40 1.73
CA SER A 289 -34.16 10.79 2.21
C SER A 289 -34.56 11.27 3.61
N MET A 290 -33.59 11.73 4.42
CA MET A 290 -33.82 12.23 5.77
C MET A 290 -34.31 13.68 5.70
N ARG A 291 -35.60 13.89 5.95
CA ARG A 291 -36.19 15.23 6.09
C ARG A 291 -36.32 15.61 7.55
N SER A 292 -36.08 16.88 7.87
CA SER A 292 -36.42 17.41 9.20
C SER A 292 -37.94 17.36 9.37
N VAL A 293 -38.41 16.58 10.35
CA VAL A 293 -39.84 16.42 10.66
C VAL A 293 -40.28 17.49 11.66
N THR A 294 -39.47 17.72 12.68
CA THR A 294 -39.76 18.68 13.76
C THR A 294 -38.48 19.35 14.27
N SER A 295 -38.61 20.60 14.68
CA SER A 295 -37.55 21.37 15.32
C SER A 295 -38.07 21.98 16.60
N PHE A 296 -37.40 21.72 17.72
CA PHE A 296 -37.76 22.25 19.03
C PHE A 296 -36.67 23.23 19.48
N GLN A 297 -37.05 24.49 19.69
CA GLN A 297 -36.16 25.46 20.30
C GLN A 297 -36.16 25.25 21.82
N LEU A 298 -35.04 24.75 22.36
CA LEU A 298 -34.94 24.43 23.79
C LEU A 298 -34.63 25.65 24.65
N LEU A 299 -33.62 26.45 24.25
CA LEU A 299 -33.12 27.59 25.00
C LEU A 299 -32.75 28.73 24.04
N ASN A 300 -32.85 29.97 24.51
CA ASN A 300 -32.32 31.15 23.81
C ASN A 300 -31.14 31.69 24.60
N PHE A 301 -29.94 31.71 24.01
CA PHE A 301 -28.71 32.03 24.71
C PHE A 301 -28.06 33.29 24.13
N GLN A 302 -27.73 34.25 25.00
CA GLN A 302 -27.00 35.46 24.60
C GLN A 302 -25.49 35.19 24.61
N SER A 303 -24.83 35.45 23.49
CA SER A 303 -23.41 35.12 23.25
C SER A 303 -22.40 35.76 24.21
N ASN A 304 -22.82 36.70 25.08
CA ASN A 304 -21.97 37.37 26.05
C ASN A 304 -21.80 36.61 27.37
N GLN A 305 -22.49 35.48 27.58
CA GLN A 305 -22.35 34.68 28.80
C GLN A 305 -21.25 33.61 28.65
N GLN A 306 -20.39 33.49 29.67
CA GLN A 306 -19.19 32.63 29.67
C GLN A 306 -19.50 31.12 29.83
N LYS A 307 -20.76 30.73 29.99
CA LYS A 307 -21.17 29.36 30.35
C LYS A 307 -22.19 28.82 29.34
N SER A 308 -21.87 27.69 28.71
CA SER A 308 -22.73 27.05 27.71
C SER A 308 -23.81 26.16 28.35
N PRO A 309 -25.00 26.07 27.74
CA PRO A 309 -26.00 25.08 28.12
C PRO A 309 -25.47 23.66 27.85
N LYS A 310 -25.92 22.70 28.65
CA LYS A 310 -25.63 21.27 28.42
C LYS A 310 -26.91 20.55 28.02
N VAL A 311 -26.81 19.73 26.98
CA VAL A 311 -27.90 18.91 26.45
C VAL A 311 -27.38 17.48 26.32
N CYS A 312 -28.18 16.51 26.74
CA CYS A 312 -27.95 15.09 26.44
C CYS A 312 -29.24 14.46 25.91
N GLN A 313 -29.09 13.50 25.00
CA GLN A 313 -30.19 12.77 24.39
C GLN A 313 -29.96 11.27 24.56
N PHE A 314 -31.02 10.53 24.84
CA PHE A 314 -31.02 9.07 24.85
C PHE A 314 -32.34 8.53 24.32
N ILE A 315 -32.29 7.36 23.68
CA ILE A 315 -33.48 6.63 23.22
C ILE A 315 -33.70 5.46 24.16
N ASP A 316 -34.90 5.33 24.70
CA ASP A 316 -35.32 4.12 25.39
C ASP A 316 -35.99 3.17 24.39
N GLU A 317 -35.26 2.11 24.02
CA GLU A 317 -35.72 1.11 23.06
C GLU A 317 -36.98 0.34 23.53
N LYS A 318 -37.19 0.19 24.84
CA LYS A 318 -38.33 -0.56 25.37
C LYS A 318 -39.62 0.22 25.26
N THR A 319 -39.56 1.53 25.47
CA THR A 319 -40.71 2.42 25.43
C THR A 319 -40.84 3.16 24.10
N GLU A 320 -39.86 3.02 23.20
CA GLU A 320 -39.73 3.77 21.94
C GLU A 320 -39.82 5.30 22.14
N MET A 321 -39.25 5.79 23.24
CA MET A 321 -39.27 7.22 23.61
C MET A 321 -37.88 7.84 23.43
N LEU A 322 -37.83 9.02 22.79
CA LEU A 322 -36.64 9.87 22.85
C LEU A 322 -36.74 10.75 24.08
N TRP A 323 -35.69 10.74 24.88
CA TRP A 323 -35.51 11.60 26.03
C TRP A 323 -34.40 12.60 25.77
N THR A 324 -34.64 13.86 26.08
CA THR A 324 -33.68 14.95 26.00
C THR A 324 -33.63 15.63 27.36
N ALA A 325 -32.48 15.56 28.06
CA ALA A 325 -32.28 16.33 29.28
C ALA A 325 -31.40 17.52 28.99
N PHE A 326 -31.77 18.69 29.49
CA PHE A 326 -31.02 19.92 29.26
C PHE A 326 -31.05 20.86 30.46
N VAL A 327 -30.00 21.66 30.57
CA VAL A 327 -29.84 22.69 31.59
C VAL A 327 -29.38 23.99 30.95
N GLU A 328 -29.88 25.10 31.47
CA GLU A 328 -29.57 26.45 30.95
C GLU A 328 -28.13 26.86 31.26
N GLN A 329 -27.58 26.41 32.40
CA GLN A 329 -26.22 26.74 32.83
C GLN A 329 -25.49 25.48 33.31
N SER A 330 -24.15 25.51 33.28
CA SER A 330 -23.31 24.37 33.66
C SER A 330 -22.97 24.31 35.15
N VAL A 331 -23.19 25.39 35.92
CA VAL A 331 -22.87 25.51 37.36
C VAL A 331 -23.98 26.30 38.06
N SER A 332 -24.43 25.84 39.23
CA SER A 332 -25.55 26.43 40.01
C SER A 332 -26.90 26.36 39.29
N VAL A 333 -27.30 25.14 38.92
CA VAL A 333 -28.56 24.89 38.20
C VAL A 333 -29.70 24.74 39.20
N GLU A 334 -30.68 25.65 39.15
CA GLU A 334 -31.91 25.52 39.94
C GLU A 334 -32.86 24.46 39.35
N PHE A 335 -32.85 24.31 38.03
CA PHE A 335 -33.78 23.43 37.31
C PHE A 335 -33.10 22.57 36.24
N LEU A 336 -33.36 21.27 36.28
CA LEU A 336 -33.10 20.33 35.20
C LEU A 336 -34.37 20.18 34.36
N TYR A 337 -34.26 20.34 33.04
CA TYR A 337 -35.38 20.10 32.13
C TYR A 337 -35.25 18.72 31.50
N LEU A 338 -36.37 18.00 31.49
CA LEU A 338 -36.47 16.69 30.87
C LEU A 338 -37.61 16.73 29.86
N MET A 339 -37.26 16.59 28.60
CA MET A 339 -38.16 16.54 27.47
C MET A 339 -38.25 15.11 26.96
N ARG A 340 -39.46 14.62 26.69
CA ARG A 340 -39.65 13.30 26.09
C ARG A 340 -40.77 13.30 25.05
N TYR A 341 -40.64 12.45 24.05
CA TYR A 341 -41.68 12.20 23.06
C TYR A 341 -41.48 10.82 22.41
N PRO A 342 -42.56 10.17 21.90
CA PRO A 342 -42.45 8.94 21.13
C PRO A 342 -41.65 9.13 19.84
N VAL A 343 -40.76 8.20 19.49
CA VAL A 343 -39.93 8.29 18.27
C VAL A 343 -40.79 8.35 16.99
N LYS A 344 -41.98 7.74 17.00
CA LYS A 344 -42.92 7.69 15.87
C LYS A 344 -43.86 8.89 15.78
N ASP A 345 -44.09 9.60 16.89
CA ASP A 345 -45.01 10.74 16.96
C ASP A 345 -44.42 11.87 17.79
N THR A 346 -43.89 12.86 17.09
CA THR A 346 -43.26 14.04 17.68
C THR A 346 -44.27 15.05 18.26
N ASN A 347 -45.58 14.85 18.07
CA ASN A 347 -46.61 15.76 18.57
C ASN A 347 -46.96 15.52 20.05
N ALA A 348 -46.71 14.31 20.55
CA ALA A 348 -46.91 13.95 21.96
C ALA A 348 -45.72 14.37 22.83
N LEU A 349 -45.35 15.64 22.74
CA LEU A 349 -44.24 16.22 23.47
C LEU A 349 -44.61 16.48 24.93
N GLU A 350 -43.81 15.94 25.84
CA GLU A 350 -43.91 16.22 27.27
C GLU A 350 -42.62 16.84 27.78
N VAL A 351 -42.74 17.90 28.58
CA VAL A 351 -41.60 18.57 29.21
C VAL A 351 -41.84 18.68 30.70
N VAL A 352 -40.90 18.17 31.48
CA VAL A 352 -40.89 18.21 32.94
C VAL A 352 -39.72 19.05 33.40
N ARG A 353 -39.98 19.97 34.33
CA ARG A 353 -38.95 20.75 35.02
C ARG A 353 -38.73 20.17 36.41
N ILE A 354 -37.50 19.76 36.71
CA ILE A 354 -37.11 19.12 37.96
C ILE A 354 -36.26 20.09 38.77
N ARG A 355 -36.69 20.38 39.99
CA ARG A 355 -35.88 21.07 41.00
C ARG A 355 -35.44 20.04 42.04
N VAL A 356 -34.14 19.91 42.23
CA VAL A 356 -33.61 19.03 43.28
C VAL A 356 -33.64 19.82 44.59
N GLY A 357 -34.44 19.36 45.55
CA GLY A 357 -34.51 19.91 46.91
C GLY A 357 -33.35 19.42 47.77
N MET A 358 -33.66 18.95 48.97
CA MET A 358 -32.65 18.37 49.87
C MET A 358 -32.31 16.93 49.46
N ILE A 359 -31.03 16.57 49.49
CA ILE A 359 -30.54 15.19 49.30
C ILE A 359 -30.03 14.70 50.66
N GLY A 360 -30.71 13.73 51.26
CA GLY A 360 -30.36 13.13 52.55
C GLY A 360 -31.55 13.05 53.52
N GLU A 361 -31.42 12.26 54.58
CA GLU A 361 -32.34 12.32 55.72
C GLU A 361 -32.04 13.57 56.55
N LEU A 362 -33.07 14.30 56.95
CA LEU A 362 -32.94 15.45 57.86
C LEU A 362 -32.29 14.97 59.15
N ASN A 363 -31.08 15.45 59.41
CA ASN A 363 -30.46 15.27 60.72
C ASN A 363 -31.36 16.02 61.73
N PRO A 364 -31.86 15.38 62.81
CA PRO A 364 -32.83 16.00 63.71
C PRO A 364 -32.33 17.28 64.43
N GLU A 365 -31.05 17.64 64.29
CA GLU A 365 -30.46 18.85 64.84
C GLU A 365 -30.75 20.12 64.00
N ASP A 366 -31.07 19.98 62.71
CA ASP A 366 -31.35 21.12 61.81
C ASP A 366 -32.78 21.69 61.97
N GLN A 367 -33.62 21.11 62.85
CA GLN A 367 -34.97 21.62 63.15
C GLN A 367 -34.99 22.88 64.04
N SER A 368 -33.83 23.41 64.43
CA SER A 368 -33.74 24.49 65.43
C SER A 368 -33.51 25.90 64.87
N ILE A 369 -33.45 26.09 63.55
CA ILE A 369 -33.05 27.39 62.95
C ILE A 369 -34.23 28.21 62.36
N ASP A 370 -35.49 27.77 62.49
CA ASP A 370 -36.64 28.63 62.16
C ASP A 370 -37.56 28.86 63.37
N ARG A 371 -37.27 29.95 64.10
CA ARG A 371 -38.24 30.73 64.89
C ARG A 371 -37.96 32.22 64.78
#